data_AF-A0A3D8ICL2-F1
#
_entry.id   AF-A0A3D8ICL2-F1
#
_cell.length_a   1.000
_cell.length_b   1.000
_cell.length_c   1.000
_cell.angle_alpha   90.00
_cell.angle_beta   90.00
_cell.angle_gamma   90.00
#
_symmetry.space_group_name_H-M   'P 1'
#
loop_
_entity.id
_entity.type
_entity.pdbx_description
1 polymer ?
#
loop_
_entity_poly.entity_id
_entity_poly.type
_entity_poly.pdbx_seq_one_letter_code
_entity_poly.pdbx_strand_id
1 'polypeptide(L)'
;MSINVIFYFIGIITLSFYTLYAQEKHINSQLQIDYHAMIEKREKFFLESLAQKYDSTKIRITAEKLPYIDFCSYPPDRSLPYGALENGRFKGEKITDLPFACNQNSGAKKFFIKDSNISQAYYIMRFSLRWLSALDENLPPTNTSHFFSINHNNPKKRGEIHYIWQYYDNIQHTYQTFLHQITQNPQRLWIIYNAQLQKYTIIFDTKGKDTEVIVQYLHMEKI
;
A
#
# COMPACT_ATOMS: atom_id res chain seq x y z
N MET A 1 42.74 -29.97 -25.52
CA MET A 1 41.70 -28.93 -25.36
C MET A 1 42.36 -27.73 -24.70
N SER A 2 42.50 -26.63 -25.44
CA SER A 2 43.39 -25.52 -25.10
C SER A 2 42.80 -24.67 -23.96
N ILE A 3 43.63 -24.31 -22.99
CA ILE A 3 43.31 -23.44 -21.84
C ILE A 3 42.57 -22.15 -22.26
N ASN A 4 42.86 -21.63 -23.46
CA ASN A 4 42.19 -20.46 -24.04
C ASN A 4 40.67 -20.63 -24.27
N VAL A 5 40.18 -21.84 -24.52
CA VAL A 5 38.73 -22.10 -24.69
C VAL A 5 38.01 -21.98 -23.35
N ILE A 6 38.63 -22.43 -22.27
CA ILE A 6 38.05 -22.39 -20.91
C ILE A 6 37.90 -20.94 -20.44
N PHE A 7 38.92 -20.09 -20.66
CA PHE A 7 38.85 -18.67 -20.31
C PHE A 7 37.77 -17.91 -21.10
N TYR A 8 37.57 -18.25 -22.37
CA TYR A 8 36.52 -17.65 -23.20
C TYR A 8 35.12 -18.02 -22.71
N PHE A 9 34.90 -19.28 -22.33
CA PHE A 9 33.63 -19.73 -21.74
C PHE A 9 33.36 -19.10 -20.36
N ILE A 10 34.36 -18.98 -19.49
CA ILE A 10 34.22 -18.30 -18.18
C ILE A 10 33.90 -16.80 -18.37
N GLY A 11 34.53 -16.14 -19.35
CA GLY A 11 34.25 -14.74 -19.69
C GLY A 11 32.81 -14.52 -20.19
N ILE A 12 32.29 -15.41 -21.03
CA ILE A 12 30.90 -15.32 -21.53
C ILE A 12 29.90 -15.59 -20.41
N ILE A 13 30.16 -16.59 -19.54
CA ILE A 13 29.28 -16.91 -18.42
C ILE A 13 29.22 -15.74 -17.43
N THR A 14 30.38 -15.17 -17.06
CA THR A 14 30.42 -14.02 -16.15
C THR A 14 29.73 -12.80 -16.75
N LEU A 15 29.94 -12.48 -18.04
CA LEU A 15 29.24 -11.39 -18.71
C LEU A 15 27.71 -11.60 -18.77
N SER A 16 27.27 -12.84 -18.94
CA SER A 16 25.84 -13.21 -18.93
C SER A 16 25.21 -13.04 -17.55
N PHE A 17 25.92 -13.42 -16.47
CA PHE A 17 25.44 -13.18 -15.10
C PHE A 17 25.44 -11.70 -14.73
N TYR A 18 26.44 -10.93 -15.15
CA TYR A 18 26.48 -9.48 -14.92
C TYR A 18 25.34 -8.74 -15.63
N THR A 19 25.01 -9.13 -16.86
CA THR A 19 23.90 -8.53 -17.62
C THR A 19 22.54 -8.90 -17.03
N LEU A 20 22.33 -10.16 -16.63
CA LEU A 20 21.12 -10.58 -15.90
C LEU A 20 20.95 -9.82 -14.57
N TYR A 21 22.02 -9.71 -13.78
CA TYR A 21 22.00 -9.00 -12.50
C TYR A 21 21.76 -7.50 -12.68
N ALA A 22 22.38 -6.88 -13.68
CA ALA A 22 22.16 -5.46 -13.98
C ALA A 22 20.74 -5.19 -14.48
N GLN A 23 20.18 -6.09 -15.28
CA GLN A 23 18.80 -6.00 -15.77
C GLN A 23 17.78 -6.18 -14.65
N GLU A 24 17.99 -7.15 -13.75
CA GLU A 24 17.15 -7.34 -12.55
C GLU A 24 17.20 -6.13 -11.62
N LYS A 25 18.40 -5.57 -11.40
CA LYS A 25 18.57 -4.34 -10.61
C LYS A 25 17.88 -3.13 -11.24
N HIS A 26 17.97 -2.97 -12.56
CA HIS A 26 17.34 -1.85 -13.28
C HIS A 26 15.79 -1.97 -13.29
N ILE A 27 15.26 -3.18 -13.48
CA ILE A 27 13.81 -3.45 -13.40
C ILE A 27 13.31 -3.13 -11.99
N ASN A 28 14.01 -3.59 -10.96
CA ASN A 28 13.67 -3.30 -9.56
C ASN A 28 13.71 -1.79 -9.25
N SER A 29 14.66 -1.03 -9.82
CA SER A 29 14.71 0.42 -9.62
C SER A 29 13.58 1.18 -10.33
N GLN A 30 13.18 0.78 -11.55
CA GLN A 30 12.09 1.45 -12.26
C GLN A 30 10.74 1.18 -11.59
N LEU A 31 10.51 -0.07 -11.19
CA LEU A 31 9.32 -0.47 -10.47
C LEU A 31 9.19 0.31 -9.15
N GLN A 32 10.30 0.51 -8.42
CA GLN A 32 10.34 1.33 -7.21
C GLN A 32 9.97 2.80 -7.44
N ILE A 33 10.42 3.39 -8.56
CA ILE A 33 10.07 4.76 -8.96
C ILE A 33 8.56 4.86 -9.21
N ASP A 34 7.98 3.89 -9.92
CA ASP A 34 6.56 3.87 -10.25
C ASP A 34 5.70 3.75 -8.97
N TYR A 35 6.12 2.93 -8.00
CA TYR A 35 5.42 2.80 -6.72
C TYR A 35 5.54 4.05 -5.84
N HIS A 36 6.69 4.72 -5.82
CA HIS A 36 6.83 6.01 -5.11
C HIS A 36 5.92 7.07 -5.71
N ALA A 37 5.87 7.18 -7.04
CA ALA A 37 4.96 8.10 -7.72
C ALA A 37 3.48 7.75 -7.45
N MET A 38 3.14 6.46 -7.30
CA MET A 38 1.80 6.04 -6.91
C MET A 38 1.44 6.41 -5.48
N ILE A 39 2.39 6.29 -4.54
CA ILE A 39 2.25 6.71 -3.13
C ILE A 39 2.07 8.22 -3.08
N GLU A 40 2.98 9.00 -3.67
CA GLU A 40 2.97 10.46 -3.64
C GLU A 40 1.63 11.03 -4.14
N LYS A 41 1.09 10.49 -5.24
CA LYS A 41 -0.23 10.88 -5.78
C LYS A 41 -1.39 10.64 -4.82
N ARG A 42 -1.26 9.71 -3.87
CA ARG A 42 -2.33 9.32 -2.95
C ARG A 42 -2.08 9.78 -1.52
N GLU A 43 -0.85 10.15 -1.18
CA GLU A 43 -0.42 10.51 0.17
C GLU A 43 -1.35 11.55 0.80
N LYS A 44 -1.70 12.60 0.05
CA LYS A 44 -2.61 13.64 0.52
C LYS A 44 -3.95 13.10 0.99
N PHE A 45 -4.60 12.24 0.19
CA PHE A 45 -5.87 11.62 0.56
C PHE A 45 -5.71 10.73 1.81
N PHE A 46 -4.62 9.99 1.91
CA PHE A 46 -4.38 9.11 3.05
C PHE A 46 -4.03 9.88 4.32
N LEU A 47 -3.33 11.01 4.25
CA LEU A 47 -3.11 11.91 5.38
C LEU A 47 -4.44 12.50 5.88
N GLU A 48 -5.30 12.98 4.97
CA GLU A 48 -6.66 13.44 5.29
C GLU A 48 -7.48 12.34 5.97
N SER A 49 -7.44 11.13 5.40
CA SER A 49 -8.15 9.96 5.91
C SER A 49 -7.64 9.50 7.29
N LEU A 50 -6.33 9.50 7.51
CA LEU A 50 -5.73 9.13 8.79
C LEU A 50 -5.99 10.18 9.88
N ALA A 51 -6.09 11.46 9.52
CA ALA A 51 -6.44 12.52 10.47
C ALA A 51 -7.89 12.44 10.97
N GLN A 52 -8.79 11.84 10.20
CA GLN A 52 -10.20 11.66 10.59
C GLN A 52 -10.31 10.70 11.78
N LYS A 53 -10.80 11.21 12.91
CA LYS A 53 -10.96 10.43 14.15
C LYS A 53 -12.18 9.51 14.12
N TYR A 54 -12.20 8.56 15.03
CA TYR A 54 -13.37 7.73 15.29
C TYR A 54 -14.58 8.59 15.68
N ASP A 55 -15.67 8.48 14.93
CA ASP A 55 -16.93 9.17 15.16
C ASP A 55 -18.06 8.13 15.12
N SER A 56 -18.66 7.85 16.28
CA SER A 56 -19.68 6.81 16.41
C SER A 56 -20.91 7.03 15.52
N THR A 57 -21.18 8.28 15.10
CA THR A 57 -22.30 8.59 14.21
C THR A 57 -22.02 8.24 12.75
N LYS A 58 -20.75 8.14 12.37
CA LYS A 58 -20.28 7.82 11.00
C LYS A 58 -19.85 6.35 10.85
N ILE A 59 -19.79 5.61 11.96
CA ILE A 59 -19.28 4.23 11.99
C ILE A 59 -20.33 3.24 11.47
N ARG A 60 -19.87 2.38 10.57
CA ARG A 60 -20.53 1.16 10.10
C ARG A 60 -19.79 -0.05 10.65
N ILE A 61 -20.45 -1.19 10.67
CA ILE A 61 -19.88 -2.45 11.19
C ILE A 61 -19.99 -3.50 10.09
N THR A 62 -18.91 -4.23 9.81
CA THR A 62 -18.95 -5.37 8.87
C THR A 62 -19.65 -6.58 9.49
N ALA A 63 -19.92 -7.63 8.69
CA ALA A 63 -20.45 -8.88 9.22
C ALA A 63 -19.52 -9.50 10.29
N GLU A 64 -18.22 -9.32 10.11
CA GLU A 64 -17.14 -9.76 10.99
C GLU A 64 -16.91 -8.80 12.18
N LYS A 65 -17.84 -7.87 12.42
CA LYS A 65 -17.82 -6.89 13.52
C LYS A 65 -16.66 -5.89 13.46
N LEU A 66 -16.06 -5.65 12.29
CA LEU A 66 -15.04 -4.61 12.15
C LEU A 66 -15.70 -3.24 11.98
N PRO A 67 -15.40 -2.26 12.87
CA PRO A 67 -15.90 -0.91 12.73
C PRO A 67 -15.14 -0.15 11.65
N TYR A 68 -15.87 0.56 10.79
CA TYR A 68 -15.27 1.35 9.71
C TYR A 68 -16.07 2.61 9.37
N ILE A 69 -15.38 3.59 8.81
CA ILE A 69 -15.99 4.73 8.10
C ILE A 69 -15.93 4.44 6.59
N ASP A 70 -17.06 4.65 5.92
CA ASP A 70 -17.16 4.58 4.46
C ASP A 70 -16.95 5.97 3.86
N PHE A 71 -15.84 6.19 3.16
CA PHE A 71 -15.49 7.51 2.62
C PHE A 71 -16.39 7.95 1.47
N CYS A 72 -17.15 7.03 0.87
CA CYS A 72 -18.17 7.39 -0.09
C CYS A 72 -19.43 7.97 0.55
N SER A 73 -19.63 7.74 1.85
CA SER A 73 -20.71 8.37 2.63
C SER A 73 -20.21 9.54 3.47
N TYR A 74 -18.96 9.45 3.94
CA TYR A 74 -18.35 10.43 4.84
C TYR A 74 -16.91 10.74 4.39
N PRO A 75 -16.72 11.60 3.38
CA PRO A 75 -15.39 11.96 2.89
C PRO A 75 -14.49 12.50 4.01
N PRO A 76 -13.17 12.27 3.96
CA PRO A 76 -12.25 12.88 4.91
C PRO A 76 -12.34 14.40 4.91
N ASP A 77 -12.37 15.00 6.11
CA ASP A 77 -12.32 16.44 6.26
C ASP A 77 -10.91 16.95 5.92
N ARG A 78 -10.85 17.78 4.88
CA ARG A 78 -9.62 18.29 4.28
C ARG A 78 -8.88 19.31 5.15
N SER A 79 -9.55 19.85 6.17
CA SER A 79 -8.96 20.79 7.12
C SER A 79 -8.17 20.10 8.23
N LEU A 80 -8.41 18.80 8.47
CA LEU A 80 -7.84 18.10 9.61
C LEU A 80 -6.31 17.98 9.59
N PRO A 81 -5.64 17.69 8.44
CA PRO A 81 -4.17 17.57 8.42
C PRO A 81 -3.46 18.89 8.14
N TYR A 82 -4.13 19.82 7.46
CA TYR A 82 -3.51 21.01 6.86
C TYR A 82 -3.90 22.32 7.58
N GLY A 83 -4.70 22.23 8.64
CA GLY A 83 -5.24 23.39 9.34
C GLY A 83 -6.33 24.11 8.55
N ALA A 84 -6.81 25.23 9.10
CA ALA A 84 -7.71 26.12 8.35
C ALA A 84 -6.96 26.66 7.12
N LEU A 85 -7.62 26.69 5.95
CA LEU A 85 -7.07 27.36 4.77
C LEU A 85 -6.79 28.84 5.09
N GLU A 86 -5.87 29.48 4.36
CA GLU A 86 -5.37 30.86 4.60
C GLU A 86 -6.44 31.96 4.80
N ASN A 87 -7.72 31.68 4.52
CA ASN A 87 -8.86 32.58 4.70
C ASN A 87 -9.88 32.12 5.76
N GLY A 88 -9.50 31.27 6.71
CA GLY A 88 -10.38 30.79 7.79
C GLY A 88 -11.55 29.91 7.33
N ARG A 89 -11.54 29.46 6.07
CA ARG A 89 -12.58 28.58 5.49
C ARG A 89 -12.17 27.13 5.63
N PHE A 90 -12.97 26.35 6.34
CA PHE A 90 -12.92 24.89 6.30
C PHE A 90 -13.43 24.42 4.93
N LYS A 91 -12.62 23.65 4.16
CA LYS A 91 -13.10 23.00 2.94
C LYS A 91 -13.97 21.81 3.35
N GLY A 92 -15.28 22.00 3.27
CA GLY A 92 -16.25 20.96 3.58
C GLY A 92 -16.11 19.70 2.71
N GLU A 93 -16.66 18.61 3.22
CA GLU A 93 -16.71 17.27 2.62
C GLU A 93 -17.33 17.32 1.21
N LYS A 94 -16.58 16.96 0.17
CA LYS A 94 -17.12 16.75 -1.18
C LYS A 94 -16.68 15.40 -1.72
N ILE A 95 -17.63 14.58 -2.14
CA ILE A 95 -17.35 13.28 -2.78
C ILE A 95 -16.63 13.47 -4.11
N THR A 96 -16.95 14.53 -4.86
CA THR A 96 -16.33 14.87 -6.17
C THR A 96 -14.83 15.16 -6.08
N ASP A 97 -14.36 15.41 -4.89
CA ASP A 97 -13.00 15.81 -4.61
C ASP A 97 -12.10 14.59 -4.28
N LEU A 98 -12.67 13.40 -4.08
CA LEU A 98 -11.94 12.16 -3.83
C LEU A 98 -11.13 11.75 -5.07
N PRO A 99 -9.94 11.14 -4.91
CA PRO A 99 -9.11 10.70 -6.05
C PRO A 99 -9.65 9.42 -6.71
N PHE A 100 -10.94 9.13 -6.54
CA PHE A 100 -11.63 7.94 -7.02
C PHE A 100 -13.14 8.18 -7.09
N ALA A 101 -13.80 7.45 -7.99
CA ALA A 101 -15.26 7.44 -8.05
C ALA A 101 -15.83 6.61 -6.90
N CYS A 102 -17.04 6.94 -6.46
CA CYS A 102 -17.77 6.17 -5.46
C CYS A 102 -18.85 5.33 -6.14
N ASN A 103 -18.57 4.04 -6.32
CA ASN A 103 -19.49 3.08 -6.92
C ASN A 103 -19.14 1.65 -6.45
N GLN A 104 -19.76 0.63 -7.04
CA GLN A 104 -19.53 -0.78 -6.67
C GLN A 104 -18.08 -1.25 -6.91
N ASN A 105 -17.36 -0.56 -7.78
CA ASN A 105 -16.04 -0.96 -8.28
C ASN A 105 -14.91 -0.04 -7.81
N SER A 106 -15.24 1.06 -7.13
CA SER A 106 -14.28 2.06 -6.69
C SER A 106 -14.76 2.73 -5.41
N GLY A 107 -13.86 2.88 -4.45
CA GLY A 107 -14.15 3.51 -3.17
C GLY A 107 -13.04 3.33 -2.15
N ALA A 108 -13.26 3.84 -0.94
CA ALA A 108 -12.34 3.62 0.16
C ALA A 108 -13.05 3.57 1.53
N LYS A 109 -12.47 2.79 2.44
CA LYS A 109 -12.96 2.58 3.81
C LYS A 109 -11.80 2.70 4.79
N LYS A 110 -12.06 3.29 5.96
CA LYS A 110 -11.13 3.31 7.09
C LYS A 110 -11.64 2.43 8.20
N PHE A 111 -10.88 1.40 8.56
CA PHE A 111 -11.15 0.48 9.64
C PHE A 111 -10.39 0.90 10.90
N PHE A 112 -10.98 0.64 12.06
CA PHE A 112 -10.40 0.96 13.37
C PHE A 112 -10.20 -0.35 14.14
N ILE A 113 -8.95 -0.79 14.29
CA ILE A 113 -8.61 -2.05 14.95
C ILE A 113 -7.97 -1.74 16.30
N LYS A 114 -8.74 -1.91 17.37
CA LYS A 114 -8.31 -1.59 18.73
C LYS A 114 -7.29 -2.57 19.27
N ASP A 115 -6.42 -2.08 20.15
CA ASP A 115 -5.44 -2.87 20.91
C ASP A 115 -4.62 -3.81 20.00
N SER A 116 -4.16 -3.27 18.87
CA SER A 116 -3.49 -4.02 17.82
C SER A 116 -2.31 -3.26 17.24
N ASN A 117 -1.23 -3.97 16.94
CA ASN A 117 -0.17 -3.50 16.06
C ASN A 117 -0.43 -3.89 14.59
N ILE A 118 0.40 -3.40 13.66
CA ILE A 118 0.26 -3.67 12.21
C ILE A 118 0.21 -5.18 11.91
N SER A 119 0.98 -6.01 12.61
CA SER A 119 0.98 -7.46 12.40
C SER A 119 -0.38 -8.08 12.74
N GLN A 120 -0.91 -7.77 13.91
CA GLN A 120 -2.23 -8.24 14.32
C GLN A 120 -3.32 -7.71 13.39
N ALA A 121 -3.28 -6.42 13.07
CA ALA A 121 -4.22 -5.78 12.15
C ALA A 121 -4.18 -6.41 10.75
N TYR A 122 -2.99 -6.73 10.22
CA TYR A 122 -2.81 -7.40 8.95
C TYR A 122 -3.56 -8.74 8.91
N TYR A 123 -3.34 -9.58 9.91
CA TYR A 123 -4.02 -10.88 9.98
C TYR A 123 -5.53 -10.72 10.15
N ILE A 124 -5.98 -9.82 11.02
CA ILE A 124 -7.41 -9.51 11.20
C ILE A 124 -8.05 -9.13 9.87
N MET A 125 -7.44 -8.21 9.12
CA MET A 125 -7.95 -7.74 7.83
C MET A 125 -7.95 -8.86 6.79
N ARG A 126 -6.86 -9.62 6.68
CA ARG A 126 -6.74 -10.76 5.76
C ARG A 126 -7.82 -11.82 5.97
N PHE A 127 -8.15 -12.12 7.23
CA PHE A 127 -9.19 -13.10 7.56
C PHE A 127 -10.61 -12.55 7.48
N SER A 128 -10.80 -11.26 7.77
CA SER A 128 -12.14 -10.66 7.83
C SER A 128 -12.67 -10.23 6.45
N LEU A 129 -11.78 -9.85 5.53
CA LEU A 129 -12.16 -9.42 4.19
C LEU A 129 -11.76 -10.48 3.17
N ARG A 130 -12.72 -11.23 2.64
CA ARG A 130 -12.46 -12.36 1.70
C ARG A 130 -11.53 -12.02 0.54
N TRP A 131 -11.64 -10.83 -0.03
CA TRP A 131 -10.80 -10.42 -1.17
C TRP A 131 -9.36 -10.06 -0.76
N LEU A 132 -9.09 -9.89 0.54
CA LEU A 132 -7.73 -9.79 1.10
C LEU A 132 -7.07 -11.14 1.33
N SER A 133 -7.73 -12.27 1.08
CA SER A 133 -7.10 -13.59 1.20
C SER A 133 -5.93 -13.78 0.21
N ALA A 134 -5.86 -12.95 -0.83
CA ALA A 134 -4.76 -12.91 -1.79
C ALA A 134 -3.46 -12.32 -1.22
N LEU A 135 -3.51 -11.63 -0.08
CA LEU A 135 -2.30 -11.18 0.62
C LEU A 135 -1.51 -12.38 1.14
N ASP A 136 -0.19 -12.19 1.31
CA ASP A 136 0.71 -13.24 1.78
C ASP A 136 0.23 -13.83 3.10
N GLU A 137 0.41 -15.15 3.24
CA GLU A 137 0.09 -15.85 4.49
C GLU A 137 0.90 -15.34 5.67
N ASN A 138 2.12 -14.88 5.42
CA ASN A 138 3.00 -14.27 6.41
C ASN A 138 3.20 -12.79 6.07
N LEU A 139 3.07 -11.93 7.08
CA LEU A 139 3.38 -10.51 6.92
C LEU A 139 4.87 -10.33 6.53
N PRO A 140 5.20 -9.70 5.39
CA PRO A 140 6.59 -9.52 4.99
C PRO A 140 7.35 -8.60 5.97
N PRO A 141 8.57 -8.96 6.41
CA PRO A 141 9.32 -8.20 7.41
C PRO A 141 10.01 -6.95 6.85
N THR A 142 10.13 -6.83 5.53
CA THR A 142 10.80 -5.74 4.81
C THR A 142 10.04 -5.42 3.52
N ASN A 143 10.49 -4.40 2.79
CA ASN A 143 9.92 -4.06 1.50
C ASN A 143 10.15 -5.23 0.53
N THR A 144 9.06 -5.80 0.02
CA THR A 144 9.10 -6.96 -0.86
C THR A 144 7.97 -6.91 -1.88
N SER A 145 8.12 -7.72 -2.92
CA SER A 145 7.12 -7.89 -3.96
C SER A 145 6.99 -9.35 -4.36
N HIS A 146 5.79 -9.78 -4.70
CA HIS A 146 5.57 -11.09 -5.28
C HIS A 146 4.51 -11.06 -6.38
N PHE A 147 4.63 -11.99 -7.32
CA PHE A 147 3.62 -12.25 -8.35
C PHE A 147 2.75 -13.42 -7.93
N PHE A 148 1.46 -13.34 -8.22
CA PHE A 148 0.52 -14.45 -8.03
C PHE A 148 -0.39 -14.59 -9.25
N SER A 149 -0.93 -15.79 -9.46
CA SER A 149 -1.88 -16.03 -10.57
C SER A 149 -3.30 -15.77 -10.11
N ILE A 150 -4.02 -14.89 -10.81
CA ILE A 150 -5.45 -14.61 -10.53
C ILE A 150 -6.32 -15.79 -10.99
N ASN A 151 -5.80 -16.58 -11.93
CA ASN A 151 -6.41 -17.83 -12.38
C ASN A 151 -5.30 -18.89 -12.50
N HIS A 152 -5.38 -19.96 -11.73
CA HIS A 152 -4.39 -21.05 -11.77
C HIS A 152 -4.19 -21.64 -13.18
N ASN A 153 -5.20 -21.52 -14.06
CA ASN A 153 -5.18 -22.05 -15.42
C ASN A 153 -4.74 -21.04 -16.49
N ASN A 154 -4.45 -19.77 -16.13
CA ASN A 154 -3.98 -18.77 -17.10
C ASN A 154 -2.81 -17.92 -16.54
N PRO A 155 -1.56 -18.34 -16.79
CA PRO A 155 -0.37 -17.67 -16.28
C PRO A 155 -0.11 -16.29 -16.89
N LYS A 156 -0.91 -15.85 -17.89
CA LYS A 156 -0.87 -14.48 -18.45
C LYS A 156 -1.70 -13.49 -17.63
N LYS A 157 -2.57 -13.97 -16.72
CA LYS A 157 -3.33 -13.15 -15.77
C LYS A 157 -2.67 -13.19 -14.40
N ARG A 158 -1.52 -12.52 -14.29
CA ARG A 158 -0.82 -12.35 -13.01
C ARG A 158 -1.23 -11.02 -12.38
N GLY A 159 -1.40 -11.03 -11.08
CA GLY A 159 -1.35 -9.82 -10.28
C GLY A 159 -0.01 -9.73 -9.57
N GLU A 160 0.30 -8.53 -9.13
CA GLU A 160 1.48 -8.21 -8.35
C GLU A 160 1.05 -7.54 -7.06
N ILE A 161 1.68 -7.95 -5.96
CA ILE A 161 1.52 -7.30 -4.65
C ILE A 161 2.89 -6.76 -4.24
N HIS A 162 2.89 -5.50 -3.83
CA HIS A 162 4.05 -4.82 -3.27
C HIS A 162 3.78 -4.39 -1.84
N TYR A 163 4.72 -4.69 -0.95
CA TYR A 163 4.70 -4.31 0.46
C TYR A 163 5.79 -3.27 0.68
N ILE A 164 5.41 -2.12 1.21
CA ILE A 164 6.32 -1.00 1.44
C ILE A 164 6.13 -0.53 2.88
N TRP A 165 7.09 -0.87 3.72
CA TRP A 165 7.26 -0.37 5.07
C TRP A 165 7.82 1.05 5.06
N GLN A 166 7.24 1.88 5.90
CA GLN A 166 7.73 3.22 6.19
C GLN A 166 7.99 3.36 7.68
N TYR A 167 9.12 3.98 7.98
CA TYR A 167 9.58 4.28 9.33
C TYR A 167 9.51 5.80 9.54
N TYR A 168 9.04 6.23 10.72
CA TYR A 168 8.92 7.64 11.05
C TYR A 168 10.18 8.13 11.74
N ASP A 169 10.87 9.11 11.15
CA ASP A 169 11.91 9.82 11.86
C ASP A 169 11.30 10.86 12.82
N ASN A 170 11.65 10.77 14.10
CA ASN A 170 11.09 11.54 15.21
C ASN A 170 11.31 13.06 15.08
N ILE A 171 12.18 13.50 14.16
CA ILE A 171 12.58 14.90 14.06
C ILE A 171 11.70 15.70 13.09
N GLN A 172 11.02 15.06 12.11
CA GLN A 172 10.20 15.78 11.13
C GLN A 172 8.97 15.05 10.54
N HIS A 173 8.60 13.84 11.02
CA HIS A 173 7.57 13.01 10.35
C HIS A 173 7.86 12.80 8.85
N THR A 174 9.13 12.81 8.44
CA THR A 174 9.53 12.58 7.05
C THR A 174 9.62 11.07 6.81
N TYR A 175 8.83 10.54 5.88
CA TYR A 175 8.87 9.13 5.52
C TYR A 175 10.17 8.81 4.79
N GLN A 176 10.97 7.89 5.33
CA GLN A 176 12.14 7.35 4.64
C GLN A 176 11.86 5.91 4.21
N THR A 177 11.99 5.65 2.90
CA THR A 177 11.56 4.36 2.33
C THR A 177 12.63 3.28 2.31
N PHE A 178 13.91 3.51 2.67
CA PHE A 178 14.89 2.42 2.51
C PHE A 178 16.22 2.46 3.29
N LEU A 179 16.64 3.56 3.94
CA LEU A 179 18.07 3.73 4.25
C LEU A 179 18.52 3.59 5.70
N HIS A 180 17.64 3.31 6.66
CA HIS A 180 18.09 3.07 8.04
C HIS A 180 17.60 1.73 8.59
N GLN A 181 18.56 0.82 8.74
CA GLN A 181 18.42 -0.43 9.49
C GLN A 181 18.14 -0.15 10.97
N ILE A 182 17.09 -0.81 11.47
CA ILE A 182 17.02 -1.45 12.80
C ILE A 182 17.27 -0.51 13.99
N THR A 183 16.31 0.34 14.33
CA THR A 183 16.12 0.82 15.72
C THR A 183 14.74 1.44 15.98
N GLN A 184 13.94 1.69 14.94
CA GLN A 184 12.63 2.34 15.08
C GLN A 184 11.47 1.38 14.86
N ASN A 185 10.42 1.52 15.67
CA ASN A 185 9.18 0.78 15.51
C ASN A 185 8.54 1.15 14.16
N PRO A 186 8.32 0.19 13.24
CA PRO A 186 7.59 0.46 12.01
C PRO A 186 6.19 0.96 12.37
N GLN A 187 5.79 2.11 11.84
CA GLN A 187 4.45 2.65 12.14
C GLN A 187 3.56 2.76 10.91
N ARG A 188 4.06 2.46 9.69
CA ARG A 188 3.19 2.36 8.51
C ARG A 188 3.61 1.26 7.53
N LEU A 189 2.61 0.56 7.01
CA LEU A 189 2.76 -0.43 5.93
C LEU A 189 1.81 -0.09 4.80
N TRP A 190 2.34 0.05 3.59
CA TRP A 190 1.59 0.10 2.36
C TRP A 190 1.57 -1.26 1.69
N ILE A 191 0.40 -1.63 1.19
CA ILE A 191 0.21 -2.78 0.32
C ILE A 191 -0.41 -2.27 -0.97
N ILE A 192 0.33 -2.37 -2.06
CA ILE A 192 -0.11 -1.95 -3.38
C ILE A 192 -0.33 -3.20 -4.20
N TYR A 193 -1.58 -3.40 -4.60
CA TYR A 193 -1.98 -4.49 -5.46
C TYR A 193 -2.29 -3.98 -6.84
N ASN A 194 -1.68 -4.61 -7.83
CA ASN A 194 -1.87 -4.32 -9.22
C ASN A 194 -2.19 -5.61 -9.99
N ALA A 195 -3.46 -5.79 -10.34
CA ALA A 195 -3.92 -6.79 -11.28
C ALA A 195 -4.57 -6.11 -12.48
N GLN A 196 -4.51 -6.77 -13.65
CA GLN A 196 -5.14 -6.28 -14.89
C GLN A 196 -6.59 -5.77 -14.70
N LEU A 197 -7.34 -6.40 -13.81
CA LEU A 197 -8.76 -6.10 -13.58
C LEU A 197 -9.03 -5.42 -12.24
N GLN A 198 -8.08 -5.29 -11.33
CA GLN A 198 -8.35 -4.71 -10.00
C GLN A 198 -7.07 -4.07 -9.47
N LYS A 199 -7.18 -2.85 -8.97
CA LYS A 199 -6.11 -2.18 -8.24
C LYS A 199 -6.62 -1.86 -6.84
N TYR A 200 -5.79 -2.08 -5.84
CA TYR A 200 -6.11 -1.58 -4.52
C TYR A 200 -4.85 -1.14 -3.78
N THR A 201 -5.04 -0.26 -2.83
CA THR A 201 -4.02 0.23 -1.93
C THR A 201 -4.54 0.09 -0.51
N ILE A 202 -3.77 -0.59 0.33
CA ILE A 202 -4.07 -0.76 1.75
C ILE A 202 -2.97 -0.09 2.54
N ILE A 203 -3.33 0.65 3.56
CA ILE A 203 -2.38 1.28 4.46
C ILE A 203 -2.74 0.93 5.88
N PHE A 204 -1.77 0.40 6.61
CA PHE A 204 -1.83 0.20 8.05
C PHE A 204 -1.03 1.30 8.71
N ASP A 205 -1.59 2.00 9.69
CA ASP A 205 -0.90 3.04 10.46
C ASP A 205 -1.14 2.83 11.96
N THR A 206 -0.07 2.74 12.74
CA THR A 206 -0.17 2.55 14.19
C THR A 206 -0.49 3.88 14.86
N LYS A 207 -1.57 3.93 15.65
CA LYS A 207 -1.99 5.07 16.47
C LYS A 207 -1.99 4.69 17.95
N GLY A 208 -0.85 4.88 18.60
CA GLY A 208 -0.66 4.47 19.99
C GLY A 208 -0.77 2.95 20.13
N LYS A 209 -1.83 2.47 20.78
CA LYS A 209 -2.11 1.04 20.96
C LYS A 209 -3.06 0.45 19.91
N ASP A 210 -3.63 1.28 19.06
CA ASP A 210 -4.57 0.88 18.02
C ASP A 210 -3.90 0.92 16.65
N THR A 211 -4.45 0.20 15.68
CA THR A 211 -4.06 0.31 14.27
C THR A 211 -5.26 0.76 13.44
N GLU A 212 -5.05 1.79 12.63
CA GLU A 212 -6.02 2.23 11.63
C GLU A 212 -5.63 1.65 10.27
N VAL A 213 -6.63 1.17 9.53
CA VAL A 213 -6.40 0.56 8.21
C VAL A 213 -7.24 1.27 7.17
N ILE A 214 -6.61 1.87 6.17
CA ILE A 214 -7.33 2.43 5.02
C ILE A 214 -7.23 1.46 3.87
N VAL A 215 -8.38 1.11 3.33
CA VAL A 215 -8.50 0.30 2.13
C VAL A 215 -9.09 1.16 1.02
N GLN A 216 -8.33 1.40 -0.04
CA GLN A 216 -8.79 2.00 -1.28
C GLN A 216 -8.82 0.93 -2.37
N TYR A 217 -9.97 0.74 -3.02
CA TYR A 217 -10.10 -0.15 -4.18
C TYR A 217 -10.49 0.66 -5.40
N LEU A 218 -9.86 0.34 -6.53
CA LEU A 218 -9.98 1.01 -7.81
C LEU A 218 -10.10 -0.06 -8.90
N HIS A 219 -11.27 -0.18 -9.52
CA HIS A 219 -11.34 -0.79 -10.83
C HIS A 219 -10.91 0.25 -11.87
N MET A 220 -9.97 -0.10 -12.75
CA MET A 220 -9.78 0.73 -13.94
C MET A 220 -10.98 0.49 -14.84
N GLU A 221 -11.75 1.56 -15.13
CA GLU A 221 -12.51 1.56 -16.38
C GLU A 221 -11.51 1.33 -17.52
N LYS A 222 -11.92 0.51 -18.50
CA LYS A 222 -11.09 0.16 -19.64
C LYS A 222 -10.47 1.43 -20.24
N ILE A 223 -9.14 1.46 -20.33
CA ILE A 223 -8.42 2.36 -21.25
C ILE A 223 -8.83 1.97 -22.67
#